data_AF-A0A392SLW9-F1
#
_entry.id   AF-A0A392SLW9-F1
#
_cell.length_a   1.000
_cell.length_b   1.000
_cell.length_c   1.000
_cell.angle_alpha   90.00
_cell.angle_beta   90.00
_cell.angle_gamma   90.00
#
_symmetry.space_group_name_H-M   'P 1'
#
loop_
_entity.id
_entity.type
_entity.pdbx_description
1 polymer ?
#
loop_
_entity_poly.entity_id
_entity_poly.type
_entity_poly.pdbx_seq_one_letter_code
_entity_poly.pdbx_strand_id
1 'polypeptide(L)' 'GFARYLGKRSAFVAESWGVLEALKHARRLGLQAIELNIDSMAVFQVLKKDGTSSVISYLLVKNIRRLLDLNWEVK' A
#
# COMPACT_ATOMS: atom_id res chain seq x y z
N GLY A 1 12.34 3.26 -11.39
CA GLY A 1 11.08 2.84 -10.76
C GLY A 1 10.50 1.67 -11.52
N PHE A 2 10.03 0.64 -10.82
CA PHE A 2 9.41 -0.54 -11.42
C PHE A 2 7.89 -0.32 -11.46
N ALA A 3 7.33 -0.04 -12.62
CA ALA A 3 5.88 0.06 -12.82
C ALA A 3 5.43 -1.12 -13.68
N ARG A 4 4.70 -2.08 -13.09
CA ARG A 4 3.96 -3.09 -13.87
C ARG A 4 2.92 -2.32 -14.69
N TYR A 5 2.99 -2.44 -16.01
CA TYR A 5 2.06 -1.78 -16.92
C TYR A 5 0.64 -2.35 -16.73
N LEU A 6 -0.20 -1.65 -15.95
CA LEU A 6 -1.56 -2.08 -15.58
C LEU A 6 -2.66 -1.44 -16.45
N GLY A 7 -2.32 -0.99 -17.67
CA GLY A 7 -3.24 -0.27 -18.57
C GLY A 7 -3.50 1.17 -18.10
N LYS A 8 -4.60 1.78 -18.57
CA LYS A 8 -5.02 3.18 -18.28
C LYS A 8 -5.47 3.36 -16.80
N ARG A 9 -4.64 2.94 -15.85
CA ARG A 9 -4.87 3.07 -14.41
C ARG A 9 -3.86 4.07 -13.84
N SER A 10 -4.33 4.89 -12.91
CA SER A 10 -3.55 6.00 -12.33
C SER A 10 -2.29 5.49 -11.63
N ALA A 11 -1.22 6.29 -11.65
CA ALA A 11 0.04 6.03 -10.95
C ALA A 11 -0.21 5.59 -9.49
N PHE A 12 -1.19 6.20 -8.83
CA PHE A 12 -1.68 5.82 -7.51
C PHE A 12 -1.99 4.33 -7.35
N VAL A 13 -2.70 3.71 -8.30
CA VAL A 13 -3.06 2.28 -8.22
C VAL A 13 -1.81 1.42 -8.35
N ALA A 14 -0.90 1.76 -9.26
CA ALA A 14 0.34 1.02 -9.46
C ALA A 14 1.25 1.12 -8.22
N GLU A 15 1.41 2.32 -7.67
CA GLU A 15 2.17 2.57 -6.43
C GLU A 15 1.59 1.79 -5.25
N SER A 16 0.26 1.85 -5.06
CA SER A 16 -0.43 1.13 -3.98
C SER A 16 -0.27 -0.39 -4.10
N TRP A 17 -0.26 -0.94 -5.32
CA TRP A 17 0.04 -2.37 -5.53
C TRP A 17 1.49 -2.72 -5.15
N GLY A 18 2.44 -1.84 -5.45
CA GLY A 18 3.83 -1.99 -5.01
C GLY A 18 3.95 -2.07 -3.49
N VAL A 19 3.26 -1.17 -2.77
CA VAL A 19 3.20 -1.18 -1.30
C VAL A 19 2.61 -2.50 -0.79
N LEU A 20 1.48 -2.95 -1.34
CA LEU A 20 0.84 -4.19 -0.91
C LEU A 20 1.77 -5.41 -1.06
N GLU A 21 2.45 -5.53 -2.20
CA GLU A 21 3.35 -6.66 -2.43
C GLU A 21 4.62 -6.59 -1.58
N ALA A 22 5.17 -5.40 -1.34
CA ALA A 22 6.30 -5.21 -0.43
C ALA A 22 5.94 -5.63 1.00
N LEU A 23 4.78 -5.22 1.52
CA LEU A 23 4.30 -5.60 2.86
C LEU A 23 4.10 -7.12 2.98
N LYS A 24 3.46 -7.75 1.99
CA LYS A 24 3.30 -9.21 1.98
C LYS A 24 4.64 -9.93 1.93
N HIS A 25 5.60 -9.41 1.15
CA HIS A 25 6.92 -10.00 1.05
C HIS A 25 7.69 -9.90 2.36
N ALA A 26 7.72 -8.70 2.98
CA ALA A 26 8.30 -8.50 4.31
C ALA A 26 7.68 -9.45 5.34
N ARG A 27 6.36 -9.67 5.30
CA ARG A 27 5.68 -10.60 6.20
C ARG A 27 6.12 -12.04 5.98
N ARG A 28 6.24 -12.47 4.72
CA ARG A 28 6.74 -13.82 4.39
C ARG A 28 8.18 -14.04 4.85
N LEU A 29 8.98 -12.98 4.90
CA LEU A 29 10.34 -13.02 5.43
C LEU A 29 10.39 -12.99 6.97
N GLY A 30 9.25 -12.89 7.66
CA GLY A 30 9.20 -12.83 9.11
C GLY A 30 9.70 -11.51 9.69
N LEU A 31 9.84 -10.46 8.87
CA LEU A 31 10.19 -9.14 9.35
C LEU A 31 9.08 -8.63 10.26
N GLN A 32 9.46 -8.10 11.41
CA GLN A 32 8.54 -7.49 12.36
C GLN A 32 8.66 -5.97 12.35
N ALA A 33 9.80 -5.41 11.96
CA ALA A 33 9.97 -3.97 11.78
C ALA A 33 9.97 -3.61 10.29
N ILE A 34 9.11 -2.66 9.90
CA ILE A 34 9.01 -2.16 8.53
C ILE A 34 8.94 -0.63 8.54
N GLU A 35 9.76 0.00 7.71
CA GLU A 35 9.67 1.42 7.42
C GLU A 35 9.01 1.58 6.04
N LEU A 36 7.84 2.21 6.01
CA LEU A 36 7.11 2.45 4.78
C LEU A 36 7.33 3.89 4.32
N ASN A 37 8.27 4.09 3.41
CA ASN A 37 8.50 5.38 2.78
C ASN A 37 7.54 5.57 1.59
N ILE A 38 6.56 6.46 1.75
CA ILE A 38 5.56 6.79 0.73
C ILE A 38 5.88 8.20 0.20
N ASP A 39 6.39 8.26 -1.02
CA ASP A 39 6.68 9.50 -1.76
C ASP A 39 5.42 10.15 -2.35
N SER A 40 4.31 9.41 -2.40
CA SER A 40 3.03 9.83 -2.97
C SER A 40 2.07 10.34 -1.89
N MET A 41 1.90 11.66 -1.80
CA MET A 41 0.95 12.30 -0.89
C MET A 41 -0.50 11.80 -1.08
N ALA A 42 -0.86 11.41 -2.31
CA ALA A 42 -2.15 10.82 -2.62
C ALA A 42 -2.33 9.45 -1.91
N VAL A 43 -1.30 8.60 -1.94
CA VAL A 43 -1.30 7.30 -1.23
C VAL A 43 -1.32 7.52 0.28
N PHE A 44 -0.53 8.46 0.80
CA PHE A 44 -0.54 8.81 2.22
C PHE A 44 -1.94 9.27 2.69
N GLN A 45 -2.59 10.17 1.95
CA GLN A 45 -3.92 10.65 2.32
C GLN A 45 -4.97 9.55 2.27
N VAL A 46 -4.92 8.66 1.26
CA VAL A 46 -5.89 7.57 1.16
C VAL A 46 -5.63 6.49 2.22
N LEU A 47 -4.39 6.28 2.67
CA LEU A 47 -4.12 5.38 3.80
C LEU A 47 -4.58 5.98 5.13
N LYS A 48 -4.49 7.31 5.32
CA LYS A 48 -4.79 7.99 6.57
C LYS A 48 -6.25 8.46 6.72
N LYS A 49 -6.93 8.80 5.63
CA LYS A 49 -8.33 9.26 5.62
C LYS A 49 -9.23 8.26 4.88
N ASP A 50 -10.44 8.06 5.38
CA ASP A 50 -11.49 7.37 4.63
C ASP A 50 -11.99 8.26 3.49
N GLY A 51 -11.67 7.86 2.26
CA GLY A 51 -12.05 8.61 1.07
C GLY A 51 -11.42 8.02 -0.17
N THR A 52 -12.08 7.04 -0.78
CA THR A 52 -11.68 6.54 -2.10
C THR A 52 -12.91 6.35 -2.98
N SER A 53 -12.96 7.02 -4.12
CA SER A 53 -14.12 6.99 -5.03
C SER A 53 -14.23 5.71 -5.86
N SER A 54 -13.16 4.91 -5.94
CA SER A 54 -13.11 3.67 -6.72
C SER A 54 -13.12 2.44 -5.82
N VAL A 55 -14.05 1.50 -6.08
CA VAL A 55 -14.18 0.22 -5.37
C VAL A 55 -12.87 -0.59 -5.37
N ILE A 56 -12.15 -0.58 -6.50
CA ILE A 56 -10.85 -1.28 -6.64
C ILE A 56 -9.80 -0.65 -5.71
N SER A 57 -9.76 0.68 -5.68
CA SER A 57 -8.80 1.42 -4.86
C SER A 57 -9.15 1.27 -3.37
N TYR A 58 -10.43 1.26 -3.02
CA TYR A 58 -10.91 0.99 -1.66
C TYR A 58 -10.49 -0.41 -1.17
N LEU A 59 -10.68 -1.47 -1.96
CA LEU A 59 -10.28 -2.83 -1.58
C LEU A 59 -8.76 -2.95 -1.40
N LEU A 60 -7.98 -2.30 -2.27
CA LEU A 60 -6.53 -2.29 -2.19
C LEU A 60 -6.05 -1.62 -0.89
N VAL A 61 -6.56 -0.42 -0.61
CA VAL A 61 -6.26 0.36 0.59
C VAL A 61 -6.68 -0.38 1.85
N LYS A 62 -7.86 -1.01 1.84
CA LYS A 62 -8.34 -1.83 2.97
C LYS A 62 -7.40 -2.99 3.28
N ASN A 63 -6.86 -3.67 2.26
CA ASN A 63 -5.92 -4.76 2.46
C ASN A 63 -4.56 -4.27 2.95
N ILE A 64 -4.08 -3.11 2.47
CA ILE A 64 -2.84 -2.50 2.96
C ILE A 64 -2.99 -2.12 4.43
N ARG A 65 -4.07 -1.43 4.81
CA ARG A 65 -4.35 -1.08 6.22
C ARG A 65 -4.40 -2.31 7.12
N ARG A 66 -5.13 -3.36 6.71
CA ARG A 66 -5.18 -4.63 7.44
C ARG A 66 -3.81 -5.27 7.65
N LEU A 67 -2.91 -5.14 6.67
CA LEU A 67 -1.54 -5.61 6.85
C LEU A 67 -0.82 -4.73 7.85
N LEU A 68 -0.88 -3.39 7.73
CA LEU A 68 -0.24 -2.45 8.66
C LEU A 68 -0.75 -2.58 10.11
N ASP A 69 -2.01 -2.97 10.30
CA ASP A 69 -2.62 -3.22 11.62
C ASP A 69 -2.16 -4.54 12.27
N LEU A 70 -1.37 -5.37 11.59
CA LEU A 70 -0.73 -6.52 12.24
C LEU A 70 0.34 -6.03 13.24
N ASN A 71 0.80 -6.93 14.11
CA ASN A 71 1.90 -6.64 15.04
C ASN A 71 3.23 -6.42 14.29
N TRP A 72 3.41 -5.22 13.76
CA TRP A 72 4.69 -4.69 13.30
C TRP A 72 5.25 -3.76 14.36
N GLU A 73 6.56 -3.83 14.59
CA GLU A 73 7.33 -2.74 15.18
C GLU A 73 7.46 -1.63 14.12
N VAL A 74 6.45 -0.79 13.99
CA VAL A 74 6.53 0.41 13.14
C VAL A 74 7.48 1.39 13.84
N LYS A 75 8.63 1.67 13.22
CA LYS A 75 9.54 2.74 13.63
C LYS A 75 9.35 3.98 12.77
#